data_AF-K9QT39-F1
#
_entry.id   AF-K9QT39-F1
#
_cell.length_a   1.000
_cell.length_b   1.000
_cell.length_c   1.000
_cell.angle_alpha   90.00
_cell.angle_beta   90.00
_cell.angle_gamma   90.00
#
_symmetry.space_group_name_H-M   'P 1'
#
loop_
_entity.id
_entity.type
_entity.pdbx_description
1 polymer ?
#
loop_
_entity_poly.entity_id
_entity_poly.type
_entity_poly.pdbx_seq_one_letter_code
_entity_poly.pdbx_strand_id
1 'polypeptide(L)'
;MSWLKRLFGMEKPQNAQVNPTPQVTQAPATSTASTATQSIPPERLGLNGEYDQSGLAKRVALAFDQDPQLDDMNSLWVAQTGSTVVLKGKVPNQEILNKMISVARSVHGTAAVDTNQVNIG
;
A
#
# COMPACT_ATOMS: atom_id res chain seq x y z
N MET A 1 3.17 -15.01 -8.66
CA MET A 1 2.80 -15.22 -7.23
C MET A 1 2.43 -13.85 -6.69
N SER A 2 1.24 -13.67 -6.10
CA SER A 2 0.77 -12.35 -5.65
C SER A 2 1.72 -11.65 -4.69
N TRP A 3 1.88 -10.35 -4.88
CA TRP A 3 2.71 -9.47 -4.07
C TRP A 3 2.39 -9.53 -2.58
N LEU A 4 1.11 -9.55 -2.21
CA LEU A 4 0.68 -9.67 -0.80
C LEU A 4 1.17 -10.97 -0.15
N LYS A 5 1.04 -12.09 -0.86
CA LYS A 5 1.45 -13.41 -0.38
C LYS A 5 2.96 -13.48 -0.22
N ARG A 6 3.69 -12.86 -1.13
CA ARG A 6 5.15 -12.86 -1.12
C ARG A 6 5.74 -11.92 -0.07
N LEU A 7 5.23 -10.70 0.06
CA LEU A 7 5.79 -9.69 0.97
C LEU A 7 5.29 -9.83 2.40
N PHE A 8 4.04 -10.24 2.58
CA PHE A 8 3.39 -10.26 3.89
C PHE A 8 2.96 -11.66 4.33
N GLY A 9 3.20 -12.70 3.52
CA GLY A 9 2.76 -14.06 3.83
C GLY A 9 1.24 -14.24 3.83
N MET A 10 0.49 -13.26 3.32
CA MET A 10 -0.98 -13.23 3.38
C MET A 10 -1.59 -13.32 1.99
N GLU A 11 -2.67 -14.10 1.87
CA GLU A 11 -3.43 -14.14 0.63
C GLU A 11 -4.20 -12.83 0.44
N LYS A 12 -4.47 -12.48 -0.81
CA LYS A 12 -5.27 -11.30 -1.15
C LYS A 12 -6.71 -11.52 -0.67
N PRO A 13 -7.22 -10.72 0.28
CA PRO A 13 -8.61 -10.86 0.70
C PRO A 13 -9.55 -10.55 -0.47
N GLN A 14 -10.72 -11.21 -0.50
CA GLN A 14 -11.72 -11.04 -1.57
C GLN A 14 -12.18 -9.58 -1.71
N ASN A 15 -12.20 -8.83 -0.59
CA ASN A 15 -12.60 -7.43 -0.54
C ASN A 15 -11.41 -6.45 -0.52
N ALA A 16 -10.21 -6.90 -0.91
CA ALA A 16 -9.03 -6.04 -0.89
C ALA A 16 -9.16 -4.90 -1.90
N GLN A 17 -9.10 -3.65 -1.43
CA GLN A 17 -9.11 -2.47 -2.28
C GLN A 17 -7.80 -1.68 -2.13
N VAL A 18 -7.32 -1.12 -3.25
CA VAL A 18 -6.12 -0.26 -3.28
C VAL A 18 -6.39 1.08 -2.60
N ASN A 19 -7.63 1.57 -2.71
CA ASN A 19 -8.12 2.80 -2.09
C ASN A 19 -9.49 2.51 -1.45
N PRO A 20 -9.53 1.81 -0.31
CA PRO A 20 -10.76 1.60 0.42
C PRO A 20 -11.20 2.91 1.07
N THR A 21 -12.50 3.02 1.32
CA THR A 21 -13.04 4.07 2.18
C THR A 21 -12.73 3.71 3.63
N PRO A 22 -12.25 4.64 4.49
CA PRO A 22 -12.06 4.37 5.91
C PRO A 22 -13.32 3.80 6.55
N GLN A 23 -13.22 2.61 7.14
CA GLN A 23 -14.30 2.05 7.94
C GLN A 23 -14.37 2.87 9.23
N VAL A 24 -15.39 3.72 9.33
CA VAL A 24 -15.85 4.25 10.61
C VAL A 24 -16.37 3.06 11.42
N THR A 25 -15.55 2.53 12.33
CA THR A 25 -16.09 1.79 13.46
C THR A 25 -16.96 2.76 14.24
N GLN A 26 -18.28 2.63 14.08
CA GLN A 26 -19.22 3.20 15.04
C GLN A 26 -18.94 2.53 16.38
N ALA A 27 -18.12 3.16 17.22
CA ALA A 27 -18.16 2.88 18.64
C ALA A 27 -19.59 3.18 19.14
N PRO A 28 -20.17 2.40 20.06
CA PRO A 28 -21.51 2.67 20.55
C PRO A 28 -21.57 4.09 21.10
N ALA A 29 -22.53 4.86 20.61
CA ALA A 29 -22.69 6.27 20.93
C ALA A 29 -23.01 6.45 22.43
N THR A 30 -22.04 6.91 23.21
CA THR A 30 -22.29 7.58 24.48
C THR A 30 -21.54 8.91 24.55
N SER A 31 -22.34 9.98 24.52
CA SER A 31 -22.12 11.23 25.27
C SER A 31 -21.05 12.22 24.77
N THR A 32 -21.54 13.25 24.08
CA THR A 32 -21.14 14.67 24.25
C THR A 32 -19.64 14.99 24.39
N ALA A 33 -18.92 15.01 23.27
CA ALA A 33 -17.79 15.92 23.01
C ALA A 33 -17.47 15.88 21.51
N SER A 34 -17.32 17.05 20.90
CA SER A 34 -16.73 17.38 19.59
C SER A 34 -16.48 16.22 18.59
N THR A 35 -17.07 16.33 17.40
CA THR A 35 -16.69 15.65 16.15
C THR A 35 -15.17 15.71 15.89
N ALA A 36 -14.43 14.81 16.51
CA ALA A 36 -13.13 14.38 16.06
C ALA A 36 -13.36 12.99 15.47
N THR A 37 -13.74 12.96 14.19
CA THR A 37 -13.47 11.78 13.36
C THR A 37 -12.00 11.47 13.58
N GLN A 38 -11.68 10.46 14.40
CA GLN A 38 -10.31 10.01 14.57
C GLN A 38 -9.95 9.29 13.26
N SER A 39 -9.75 10.09 12.22
CA SER A 39 -9.54 9.65 10.86
C SER A 39 -8.27 8.82 10.86
N ILE A 40 -8.41 7.54 10.50
CA ILE A 40 -7.28 6.65 10.27
C ILE A 40 -6.35 7.38 9.28
N PRO A 41 -5.07 7.62 9.64
CA PRO A 41 -4.14 8.25 8.73
C PRO A 41 -4.12 7.47 7.42
N PRO A 42 -4.09 8.14 6.26
CA PRO A 42 -4.23 7.46 4.98
C PRO A 42 -3.11 6.42 4.78
N GLU A 43 -1.90 6.64 5.29
CA GLU A 43 -0.82 5.65 5.26
C GLU A 43 -1.04 4.43 6.17
N ARG A 44 -1.93 4.55 7.17
CA ARG A 44 -2.32 3.47 8.09
C ARG A 44 -3.64 2.81 7.68
N LEU A 45 -4.18 3.16 6.52
CA LEU A 45 -5.39 2.55 6.02
C LEU A 45 -5.08 1.18 5.40
N GLY A 46 -5.67 0.12 5.95
CA GLY A 46 -5.56 -1.26 5.48
C GLY A 46 -6.42 -1.54 4.24
N LEU A 47 -6.35 -2.78 3.72
CA LEU A 47 -6.99 -3.20 2.46
C LEU A 47 -8.52 -3.15 2.50
N ASN A 48 -9.13 -3.28 3.69
CA ASN A 48 -10.58 -3.27 3.88
C ASN A 48 -11.08 -1.95 4.52
N GLY A 49 -10.20 -0.95 4.66
CA GLY A 49 -10.53 0.31 5.34
C GLY A 49 -10.31 0.29 6.86
N GLU A 50 -9.76 -0.79 7.41
CA GLU A 50 -9.35 -0.94 8.80
C GLU A 50 -8.01 -0.22 9.11
N TYR A 51 -7.70 -0.02 10.38
CA TYR A 51 -6.38 0.50 10.78
C TYR A 51 -5.32 -0.61 10.68
N ASP A 52 -4.30 -0.39 9.86
CA ASP A 52 -3.19 -1.33 9.65
C ASP A 52 -1.85 -0.59 9.64
N GLN A 53 -0.91 -1.06 10.46
CA GLN A 53 0.43 -0.46 10.54
C GLN A 53 1.16 -0.47 9.19
N SER A 54 0.92 -1.48 8.36
CA SER A 54 1.49 -1.66 7.03
C SER A 54 0.44 -1.47 5.93
N GLY A 55 -0.61 -0.70 6.22
CA GLY A 55 -1.77 -0.55 5.35
C GLY A 55 -1.42 -0.01 3.97
N LEU A 56 -0.61 1.05 3.90
CA LEU A 56 -0.12 1.58 2.62
C LEU A 56 0.69 0.55 1.85
N ALA A 57 1.66 -0.11 2.50
CA ALA A 57 2.50 -1.11 1.83
C ALA A 57 1.67 -2.26 1.24
N LYS A 58 0.67 -2.74 1.99
CA LYS A 58 -0.26 -3.77 1.52
C LYS A 58 -1.08 -3.28 0.33
N ARG A 59 -1.58 -2.03 0.35
CA ARG A 59 -2.36 -1.45 -0.75
C ARG A 59 -1.52 -1.19 -1.99
N VAL A 60 -0.25 -0.81 -1.83
CA VAL A 60 0.72 -0.70 -2.94
C VAL A 60 1.02 -2.07 -3.53
N ALA A 61 1.28 -3.08 -2.69
CA ALA A 61 1.47 -4.45 -3.14
C ALA A 61 0.25 -4.96 -3.92
N LEU A 62 -0.97 -4.65 -3.45
CA LEU A 62 -2.20 -4.95 -4.16
C LEU A 62 -2.30 -4.21 -5.50
N ALA A 63 -1.90 -2.95 -5.56
CA ALA A 63 -1.93 -2.16 -6.79
C ALA A 63 -0.93 -2.70 -7.83
N PHE A 64 0.23 -3.20 -7.40
CA PHE A 64 1.18 -3.89 -8.28
C PHE A 64 0.65 -5.22 -8.80
N ASP A 65 -0.07 -5.99 -7.98
CA ASP A 65 -0.76 -7.22 -8.38
C ASP A 65 -1.90 -6.96 -9.40
N GLN A 66 -2.47 -5.75 -9.43
CA GLN A 66 -3.45 -5.34 -10.45
C GLN A 66 -2.81 -4.93 -11.79
N ASP A 67 -1.50 -4.69 -11.83
CA ASP A 67 -0.78 -4.33 -13.06
C ASP A 67 -0.02 -5.56 -13.59
N PRO A 68 -0.42 -6.13 -14.75
CA PRO A 68 0.20 -7.34 -15.27
C PRO A 68 1.67 -7.16 -15.65
N GLN A 69 2.15 -5.91 -15.84
CA GLN A 69 3.57 -5.65 -16.09
C GLN A 69 4.41 -5.70 -14.81
N LEU A 70 3.77 -5.61 -13.64
CA LEU A 70 4.42 -5.53 -12.33
C LEU A 70 4.20 -6.78 -11.46
N ASP A 71 3.28 -7.67 -11.83
CA ASP A 71 2.96 -8.89 -11.06
C ASP A 71 4.16 -9.84 -10.91
N ASP A 72 4.99 -10.00 -11.97
CA ASP A 72 6.10 -10.98 -12.00
C ASP A 72 7.45 -10.38 -11.56
N MET A 73 7.44 -9.58 -10.49
CA MET A 73 8.62 -8.85 -10.03
C MET A 73 9.24 -9.48 -8.78
N ASN A 74 9.69 -10.73 -8.92
CA ASN A 74 10.24 -11.56 -7.84
C ASN A 74 11.53 -11.06 -7.17
N SER A 75 12.19 -10.05 -7.75
CA SER A 75 13.41 -9.45 -7.23
C SER A 75 13.20 -8.10 -6.56
N LEU A 76 11.95 -7.64 -6.42
CA LEU A 76 11.62 -6.35 -5.80
C LEU A 76 10.77 -6.54 -4.54
N TRP A 77 11.02 -5.72 -3.53
CA TRP A 77 10.33 -5.67 -2.25
C TRP A 77 9.71 -4.29 -2.05
N VAL A 78 8.51 -4.26 -1.47
CA VAL A 78 7.83 -3.03 -1.06
C VAL A 78 7.83 -2.97 0.46
N ALA A 79 8.35 -1.87 0.98
CA ALA A 79 8.28 -1.52 2.38
C ALA A 79 7.61 -0.15 2.53
N GLN A 80 7.24 0.19 3.77
CA GLN A 80 6.67 1.47 4.12
C GLN A 80 7.42 2.04 5.32
N THR A 81 7.57 3.36 5.33
CA THR A 81 8.09 4.12 6.47
C THR A 81 7.24 5.37 6.60
N GLY A 82 6.26 5.33 7.53
CA GLY A 82 5.24 6.38 7.62
C GLY A 82 4.43 6.47 6.31
N SER A 83 4.39 7.65 5.70
CA SER A 83 3.73 7.90 4.41
C SER A 83 4.66 7.69 3.19
N THR A 84 5.88 7.21 3.40
CA THR A 84 6.85 6.93 2.34
C THR A 84 6.86 5.46 1.98
N VAL A 85 6.70 5.15 0.71
CA VAL A 85 6.84 3.80 0.15
C VAL A 85 8.30 3.58 -0.23
N VAL A 86 8.94 2.54 0.29
CA VAL A 86 10.34 2.23 -0.01
C VAL A 86 10.38 1.00 -0.91
N LEU A 87 10.84 1.18 -2.15
CA LEU A 87 11.07 0.10 -3.10
C LEU A 87 12.53 -0.37 -2.96
N LYS A 88 12.72 -1.68 -2.86
CA LYS A 88 14.05 -2.29 -2.63
C LYS A 88 14.24 -3.49 -3.53
N GLY A 89 15.42 -3.70 -4.11
CA GLY A 89 15.72 -4.89 -4.91
C GLY A 89 16.11 -4.55 -6.34
N LYS A 90 15.68 -5.36 -7.32
CA LYS A 90 16.05 -5.20 -8.73
C LYS A 90 14.83 -5.03 -9.63
N VAL A 91 14.93 -4.12 -10.60
CA VAL A 91 13.99 -3.93 -11.71
C VAL A 91 14.71 -4.10 -13.05
N PRO A 92 14.01 -4.56 -14.10
CA PRO A 92 14.64 -4.84 -15.40
C PRO A 92 15.02 -3.57 -16.20
N ASN A 93 14.31 -2.47 -15.98
CA ASN A 93 14.58 -1.20 -16.68
C ASN A 93 13.94 -0.02 -15.94
N GLN A 94 14.32 1.20 -16.34
CA GLN A 94 13.80 2.44 -15.77
C GLN A 94 12.30 2.64 -16.04
N GLU A 95 11.77 2.12 -17.16
CA GLU A 95 10.35 2.26 -17.50
C GLU A 95 9.45 1.52 -16.50
N ILE A 96 9.84 0.28 -16.14
CA ILE A 96 9.18 -0.51 -15.10
C ILE A 96 9.28 0.20 -13.75
N LEU A 97 10.45 0.77 -13.40
CA LEU A 97 10.59 1.56 -12.17
C LEU A 97 9.64 2.77 -12.15
N ASN A 98 9.57 3.51 -13.25
CA ASN A 98 8.68 4.66 -13.37
C ASN A 98 7.20 4.25 -13.26
N LYS A 99 6.82 3.11 -13.87
CA LYS A 99 5.48 2.52 -13.74
C LYS A 99 5.16 2.20 -12.27
N MET A 100 6.07 1.53 -11.57
CA MET A 100 5.93 1.21 -10.15
C MET A 100 5.79 2.46 -9.28
N ILE A 101 6.61 3.48 -9.51
CA ILE A 101 6.50 4.76 -8.81
C ILE A 101 5.13 5.39 -9.06
N SER A 102 4.66 5.41 -10.31
CA SER A 102 3.37 5.96 -10.67
C SER A 102 2.22 5.21 -9.97
N VAL A 103 2.24 3.88 -9.98
CA VAL A 103 1.22 3.05 -9.32
C VAL A 103 1.26 3.26 -7.81
N ALA A 104 2.43 3.28 -7.18
CA ALA A 104 2.57 3.53 -5.75
C ALA A 104 2.06 4.92 -5.34
N ARG A 105 2.30 5.96 -6.16
CA ARG A 105 1.79 7.32 -5.93
C ARG A 105 0.29 7.46 -6.12
N SER A 106 -0.33 6.58 -6.92
CA SER A 106 -1.79 6.54 -7.09
C SER A 106 -2.53 6.00 -5.85
N VAL A 107 -1.80 5.32 -4.96
CA VAL A 107 -2.37 4.82 -3.70
C VAL A 107 -2.55 5.97 -2.71
N HIS A 108 -3.76 6.10 -2.21
CA HIS A 108 -4.16 7.14 -1.25
C HIS A 108 -3.34 7.01 0.04
N GLY A 109 -2.59 8.06 0.40
CA GLY A 109 -1.70 8.09 1.57
C GLY A 109 -0.22 7.97 1.25
N THR A 110 0.16 7.74 -0.01
CA THR A 110 1.56 7.83 -0.45
C THR A 110 1.97 9.29 -0.57
N ALA A 111 2.86 9.74 0.33
CA ALA A 111 3.47 11.07 0.23
C ALA A 111 4.72 11.05 -0.67
N ALA A 112 5.53 10.00 -0.55
CA ALA A 112 6.76 9.84 -1.30
C ALA A 112 7.03 8.37 -1.65
N VAL A 113 7.83 8.16 -2.69
CA VAL A 113 8.34 6.84 -3.07
C VAL A 113 9.86 6.92 -3.10
N ASP A 114 10.52 6.18 -2.21
CA ASP A 114 11.97 6.02 -2.18
C ASP A 114 12.37 4.82 -3.05
N THR A 115 13.24 5.07 -4.02
CA THR A 115 13.80 4.04 -4.91
C THR A 115 15.32 3.95 -4.80
N ASN A 116 15.92 4.50 -3.75
CA ASN A 116 17.38 4.53 -3.57
C ASN A 116 17.97 3.13 -3.41
N GLN A 117 17.14 2.16 -3.01
CA GLN A 117 17.52 0.76 -2.81
C GLN A 117 17.07 -0.13 -3.98
N VAL A 118 16.68 0.47 -5.11
CA VAL A 118 16.36 -0.24 -6.35
C VAL A 118 17.55 -0.18 -7.28
N ASN A 119 17.95 -1.34 -7.80
CA ASN A 119 18.96 -1.46 -8.84
C ASN A 119 18.30 -1.79 -10.18
N ILE A 120 18.75 -1.15 -11.24
CA ILE A 120 18.24 -1.35 -12.60
C ILE A 120 19.28 -2.17 -13.36
N GLY A 121 18.86 -3.20 -14.08
CA GLY A 121 19.73 -3.82 -15.08
C GLY A 121 19.27 -5.17 -15.53
#